data_AF-A0AAQ3X7L0-F1
#
_entry.id   AF-A0AAQ3X7L0-F1
#
_cell.length_a   1.000
_cell.length_b   1.000
_cell.length_c   1.000
_cell.angle_alpha   90.00
_cell.angle_beta   90.00
_cell.angle_gamma   90.00
#
_symmetry.space_group_name_H-M   'P 1'
#
loop_
_entity.id
_entity.type
_entity.pdbx_description
1 polymer ?
#
loop_
_entity_poly.entity_id
_entity_poly.type
_entity_poly.pdbx_seq_one_letter_code
_entity_poly.pdbx_strand_id
1 'polypeptide(L)'
;MAAPPTSSPAALPTMADIMAASRAQGLRVRLSTAGPLFRVTATTCARGGTDEEGEKEEAVELGRAEGAVRPWPGGAVLHLDSMRMTRATLRVQNRPLFGLGMFLGAVAVRHGFDAGCTRAQLLAIHDTPRYHRKLVKFYTRMGFKVVHEVDGSSLGDLAHMLVWGGRGTRMDADIQDLLANK
;
A
#
# COMPACT_ATOMS: atom_id res chain seq x y z
N MET A 1 0.60 -35.39 -29.12
CA MET A 1 0.71 -33.92 -29.17
C MET A 1 -0.16 -33.40 -28.02
N ALA A 2 0.45 -33.09 -26.87
CA ALA A 2 -0.29 -32.65 -25.68
C ALA A 2 -0.69 -31.18 -25.86
N ALA A 3 -1.97 -30.88 -25.66
CA ALA A 3 -2.48 -29.51 -25.67
C ALA A 3 -1.77 -28.69 -24.58
N PRO A 4 -1.42 -27.42 -24.84
CA PRO A 4 -0.87 -26.55 -23.80
C PRO A 4 -1.92 -26.32 -22.71
N PRO A 5 -1.50 -26.16 -21.44
CA PRO A 5 -2.43 -25.82 -20.37
C PRO A 5 -3.06 -24.46 -20.69
N THR A 6 -4.38 -24.45 -20.85
CA THR A 6 -5.19 -23.23 -20.90
C THR A 6 -4.92 -22.43 -19.63
N SER A 7 -4.27 -21.28 -19.79
CA SER A 7 -4.09 -20.31 -18.70
C SER A 7 -5.46 -19.87 -18.21
N SER A 8 -5.85 -20.33 -17.01
CA SER A 8 -6.98 -19.74 -16.29
C SER A 8 -6.82 -18.22 -16.25
N PRO A 9 -7.90 -17.43 -16.38
CA PRO A 9 -7.82 -15.99 -16.13
C PRO A 9 -7.23 -15.83 -14.72
N ALA A 10 -6.08 -15.16 -14.62
CA ALA A 10 -5.34 -15.04 -13.37
C ALA A 10 -6.28 -14.49 -12.29
N ALA A 11 -6.65 -15.34 -11.33
CA ALA A 11 -7.53 -14.93 -10.25
C ALA A 11 -6.84 -13.83 -9.46
N LEU A 12 -7.52 -12.70 -9.25
CA LEU A 12 -6.98 -11.59 -8.46
C LEU A 12 -6.64 -12.09 -7.06
N PRO A 13 -5.47 -11.72 -6.50
CA PRO A 13 -5.01 -12.23 -5.22
C PRO A 13 -6.00 -11.87 -4.12
N THR A 14 -6.40 -12.85 -3.31
CA THR A 14 -7.30 -12.64 -2.18
C THR A 14 -6.57 -12.01 -1.00
N MET A 15 -7.32 -11.45 -0.05
CA MET A 15 -6.74 -10.97 1.21
C MET A 15 -5.98 -12.09 1.93
N ALA A 16 -6.50 -13.33 1.88
CA ALA A 16 -5.85 -14.49 2.48
C ALA A 16 -4.50 -14.79 1.82
N ASP A 17 -4.42 -14.72 0.49
CA ASP A 17 -3.19 -14.95 -0.28
C ASP A 17 -2.10 -13.93 0.08
N ILE A 18 -2.48 -12.64 0.12
CA ILE A 18 -1.55 -11.55 0.46
C ILE A 18 -1.02 -11.71 1.89
N MET A 19 -1.90 -12.04 2.83
CA MET A 19 -1.55 -12.26 4.24
C MET A 19 -0.70 -13.53 4.43
N ALA A 20 -0.94 -14.58 3.65
CA ALA A 20 -0.14 -15.80 3.66
C ALA A 20 1.27 -15.53 3.09
N ALA A 21 1.36 -14.81 1.97
CA ALA A 21 2.63 -14.40 1.37
C ALA A 21 3.44 -13.50 2.32
N SER A 22 2.79 -12.58 3.06
CA SER A 22 3.49 -11.75 4.04
C SER A 22 4.08 -12.61 5.17
N ARG A 23 3.30 -13.58 5.68
CA ARG A 23 3.76 -14.50 6.74
C ARG A 23 4.89 -15.40 6.30
N ALA A 24 4.87 -15.88 5.05
CA ALA A 24 5.96 -16.64 4.46
C ALA A 24 7.26 -15.83 4.41
N GLN A 25 7.15 -14.51 4.27
CA GLN A 25 8.28 -13.58 4.38
C GLN A 25 8.56 -13.12 5.82
N GLY A 26 7.96 -13.76 6.82
CA GLY A 26 8.15 -13.46 8.25
C GLY A 26 7.60 -12.10 8.67
N LEU A 27 6.58 -11.61 7.98
CA LEU A 27 5.85 -10.37 8.29
C LEU A 27 4.42 -10.69 8.70
N ARG A 28 4.00 -10.15 9.84
CA ARG A 28 2.59 -10.15 10.23
C ARG A 28 2.00 -8.81 9.81
N VAL A 29 1.13 -8.84 8.79
CA VAL A 29 0.39 -7.67 8.36
C VAL A 29 -1.02 -7.74 8.96
N ARG A 30 -1.53 -6.60 9.42
CA ARG A 30 -2.85 -6.47 10.02
C ARG A 30 -3.56 -5.28 9.43
N LEU A 31 -4.80 -5.48 8.99
CA LEU A 31 -5.74 -4.41 8.65
C LEU A 31 -6.59 -4.08 9.88
N SER A 32 -6.78 -2.80 10.16
CA SER A 32 -7.70 -2.26 11.16
C SER A 32 -8.54 -1.17 10.53
N THR A 33 -9.84 -1.16 10.77
CA THR A 33 -10.79 -0.23 10.17
C THR A 33 -11.56 0.53 11.23
N ALA A 34 -11.82 1.81 11.00
CA ALA A 34 -12.65 2.67 11.84
C ALA A 34 -13.53 3.54 10.94
N GLY A 35 -14.75 3.08 10.66
CA GLY A 35 -15.61 3.68 9.65
C GLY A 35 -14.95 3.65 8.26
N PRO A 36 -14.92 4.76 7.50
CA PRO A 36 -14.28 4.80 6.19
C PRO A 36 -12.74 4.76 6.27
N LEU A 37 -12.16 4.98 7.45
CA LEU A 37 -10.71 5.02 7.65
C LEU A 37 -10.17 3.62 7.86
N PHE A 38 -8.98 3.35 7.34
CA PHE A 38 -8.27 2.13 7.59
C PHE A 38 -6.79 2.38 7.88
N ARG A 39 -6.20 1.43 8.59
CA ARG A 39 -4.77 1.34 8.85
C ARG A 39 -4.31 -0.08 8.61
N VAL A 40 -3.27 -0.21 7.81
CA VAL A 40 -2.51 -1.43 7.63
C VAL A 40 -1.21 -1.30 8.42
N THR A 41 -0.92 -2.25 9.30
CA THR A 41 0.32 -2.28 10.08
C THR A 41 1.06 -3.57 9.79
N ALA A 42 2.38 -3.48 9.63
CA ALA A 42 3.27 -4.62 9.46
C ALA A 42 4.23 -4.71 10.64
N THR A 43 4.27 -5.87 11.28
CA THR A 43 5.18 -6.19 12.38
C THR A 43 6.07 -7.38 12.03
N THR A 44 7.16 -7.55 12.76
CA THR A 44 7.91 -8.82 12.74
C THR A 44 7.01 -9.96 13.21
N CYS A 45 7.10 -11.12 12.57
CA CYS A 45 6.68 -12.36 13.21
C CYS A 45 7.79 -12.73 14.21
N ALA A 46 7.46 -12.85 15.50
CA ALA A 46 8.34 -13.53 16.45
C ALA A 46 8.67 -14.90 15.85
N ARG A 47 9.93 -15.11 15.50
CA ARG A 47 10.36 -16.41 14.98
C ARG A 47 10.47 -17.27 16.21
N GLY A 48 9.54 -18.21 16.38
CA GLY A 48 9.60 -19.18 17.46
C GLY A 48 10.95 -19.87 17.45
N GLY A 49 11.84 -19.42 18.33
CA GLY A 49 12.93 -20.23 18.83
C GLY A 49 12.31 -21.23 19.78
N THR A 50 12.43 -22.52 19.46
CA THR A 50 12.77 -23.49 20.50
C THR A 50 13.99 -22.92 21.20
N ASP A 51 13.79 -22.32 22.36
CA ASP A 51 14.54 -22.61 23.57
C ASP A 51 13.82 -21.94 24.74
N GLU A 52 13.74 -22.71 25.82
CA GLU A 52 13.07 -22.38 27.06
C GLU A 52 13.71 -21.14 27.68
N GLU A 53 13.02 -20.00 27.66
CA GLU A 53 12.92 -19.01 28.74
C GLU A 53 12.16 -17.78 28.24
N GLY A 54 11.14 -17.39 29.01
CA GLY A 54 10.08 -16.50 28.58
C GLY A 54 10.52 -15.04 28.50
N GLU A 55 10.75 -14.55 27.30
CA GLU A 55 10.55 -13.14 26.96
C GLU A 55 9.46 -13.06 25.89
N LYS A 56 8.34 -12.40 26.20
CA LYS A 56 7.36 -12.02 25.19
C LYS A 56 8.08 -11.09 24.21
N GLU A 57 8.60 -11.62 23.10
CA GLU A 57 9.09 -10.79 21.99
C GLU A 57 7.93 -9.89 21.55
N GLU A 58 7.97 -8.62 21.98
CA GLU A 58 7.00 -7.63 21.54
C GLU A 58 7.14 -7.48 20.02
N ALA A 59 6.02 -7.67 19.32
CA ALA A 59 5.98 -7.54 17.88
C ALA A 59 6.37 -6.10 17.48
N VAL A 60 7.56 -5.95 16.90
CA VAL A 60 8.10 -4.63 16.55
C VAL A 60 7.41 -4.13 15.27
N GLU A 61 6.81 -2.94 15.33
CA GLU A 61 6.23 -2.28 14.15
C GLU A 61 7.33 -1.87 13.18
N LEU A 62 7.28 -2.42 11.96
CA LEU A 62 8.20 -2.10 10.88
C LEU A 62 7.64 -0.98 10.01
N GLY A 63 6.33 -0.96 9.79
CA GLY A 63 5.72 0.12 9.03
C GLY A 63 4.20 0.06 9.04
N ARG A 64 3.61 1.14 8.55
CA ARG A 64 2.17 1.29 8.44
C ARG A 64 1.78 2.05 7.17
N ALA A 65 0.58 1.78 6.70
CA ALA A 65 -0.11 2.53 5.67
C ALA A 65 -1.50 2.93 6.17
N GLU A 66 -1.91 4.15 5.91
CA GLU A 66 -3.20 4.72 6.34
C GLU A 66 -3.93 5.27 5.12
N GLY A 67 -5.25 5.20 5.15
CA GLY A 67 -6.09 5.68 4.07
C GLY A 67 -7.56 5.67 4.42
N ALA A 68 -8.38 5.98 3.42
CA ALA A 68 -9.82 6.03 3.55
C ALA A 68 -10.50 5.46 2.31
N VAL A 69 -11.64 4.81 2.50
CA VAL A 69 -12.62 4.54 1.44
C VAL A 69 -13.60 5.70 1.43
N ARG A 70 -13.53 6.57 0.40
CA ARG A 70 -14.42 7.73 0.28
C ARG A 70 -15.56 7.45 -0.71
N PRO A 71 -16.83 7.68 -0.33
CA PRO A 71 -17.92 7.67 -1.30
C PRO A 71 -17.75 8.84 -2.27
N TRP A 72 -17.86 8.59 -3.56
CA TRP A 72 -17.77 9.59 -4.61
C TRP A 72 -18.88 9.38 -5.65
N PRO A 73 -19.39 10.44 -6.31
CA PRO A 73 -20.29 10.28 -7.46
C PRO A 73 -19.61 9.44 -8.55
N GLY A 74 -20.16 8.25 -8.84
CA GLY A 74 -19.57 7.30 -9.78
C GLY A 74 -18.79 6.14 -9.16
N GLY A 75 -18.80 5.98 -7.83
CA GLY A 75 -18.25 4.81 -7.13
C GLY A 75 -17.34 5.18 -5.96
N ALA A 76 -17.06 4.21 -5.08
CA ALA A 76 -16.13 4.43 -3.99
C ALA A 76 -14.70 4.63 -4.53
N VAL A 77 -13.94 5.49 -3.85
CA VAL A 77 -12.54 5.78 -4.19
C VAL A 77 -11.67 5.41 -3.01
N LEU A 78 -10.63 4.61 -3.28
CA LEU A 78 -9.59 4.32 -2.30
C LEU A 78 -8.61 5.50 -2.24
N HIS A 79 -8.61 6.20 -1.12
CA HIS A 79 -7.69 7.29 -0.85
C HIS A 79 -6.53 6.78 0.01
N LEU A 80 -5.34 6.71 -0.58
CA LEU A 80 -4.11 6.40 0.13
C LEU A 80 -3.51 7.70 0.65
N ASP A 81 -3.41 7.80 1.97
CA ASP A 81 -2.99 9.04 2.65
C ASP A 81 -1.50 9.01 2.98
N SER A 82 -1.09 8.05 3.80
CA SER A 82 0.29 7.96 4.25
C SER A 82 0.83 6.54 4.26
N MET A 83 2.12 6.40 3.98
CA MET A 83 2.87 5.16 4.17
C MET A 83 4.19 5.50 4.86
N ARG A 84 4.43 4.91 6.03
CA ARG A 84 5.59 5.24 6.87
C ARG A 84 6.28 3.96 7.32
N MET A 85 7.60 3.92 7.18
CA MET A 85 8.45 2.86 7.72
C MET A 85 9.17 3.36 8.96
N THR A 86 9.30 2.50 9.97
CA THR A 86 10.05 2.80 11.20
C THR A 86 11.55 2.50 10.99
N ARG A 87 12.40 3.07 11.84
CA ARG A 87 13.84 2.74 11.87
C ARG A 87 14.10 1.25 12.13
N ALA A 88 13.16 0.54 12.78
CA ALA A 88 13.28 -0.89 13.01
C ALA A 88 13.35 -1.69 11.69
N THR A 89 12.79 -1.18 10.60
CA THR A 89 12.90 -1.80 9.27
C THR A 89 14.36 -1.95 8.81
N LEU A 90 15.24 -1.02 9.18
CA LEU A 90 16.67 -1.09 8.82
C LEU A 90 17.42 -2.19 9.58
N ARG A 91 16.87 -2.65 10.72
CA ARG A 91 17.46 -3.71 11.54
C ARG A 91 17.07 -5.11 11.05
N VAL A 92 16.08 -5.21 10.16
CA VAL A 92 15.66 -6.49 9.59
C VAL A 92 16.62 -6.89 8.49
N GLN A 93 17.57 -7.77 8.81
CA GLN A 93 18.56 -8.29 7.85
C GLN A 93 17.85 -9.01 6.69
N ASN A 94 18.39 -8.85 5.47
CA ASN A 94 17.91 -9.49 4.23
C ASN A 94 16.48 -9.15 3.79
N ARG A 95 15.91 -8.00 4.20
CA ARG A 95 14.60 -7.57 3.70
C ARG A 95 14.66 -6.20 3.04
N PRO A 96 14.45 -6.10 1.72
CA PRO A 96 14.37 -4.79 1.08
C PRO A 96 13.12 -4.06 1.60
N LEU A 97 13.28 -2.79 1.98
CA LEU A 97 12.18 -1.86 2.31
C LEU A 97 11.01 -1.94 1.30
N PHE A 98 11.34 -2.21 0.03
CA PHE A 98 10.39 -2.39 -1.05
C PHE A 98 9.43 -3.57 -0.86
N GLY A 99 9.86 -4.69 -0.27
CA GLY A 99 8.99 -5.83 0.00
C GLY A 99 7.94 -5.51 1.07
N LEU A 100 8.33 -4.77 2.10
CA LEU A 100 7.43 -4.31 3.16
C LEU A 100 6.38 -3.33 2.63
N GLY A 101 6.83 -2.32 1.87
CA GLY A 101 5.93 -1.35 1.23
C GLY A 101 4.95 -2.01 0.27
N MET A 102 5.39 -3.04 -0.46
CA MET A 102 4.53 -3.81 -1.37
C MET A 102 3.40 -4.54 -0.61
N PHE A 103 3.67 -5.18 0.53
CA PHE A 103 2.61 -5.83 1.30
C PHE A 103 1.63 -4.83 1.93
N LEU A 104 2.12 -3.72 2.47
CA LEU A 104 1.26 -2.67 3.00
C LEU A 104 0.35 -2.10 1.91
N GLY A 105 0.92 -1.83 0.73
CA GLY A 105 0.16 -1.39 -0.44
C GLY A 105 -0.84 -2.43 -0.94
N ALA A 106 -0.43 -3.69 -1.07
CA ALA A 106 -1.29 -4.77 -1.55
C ALA A 106 -2.51 -4.99 -0.65
N VAL A 107 -2.32 -4.98 0.67
CA VAL A 107 -3.43 -5.08 1.63
C VAL A 107 -4.35 -3.86 1.54
N ALA A 108 -3.81 -2.65 1.41
CA ALA A 108 -4.61 -1.45 1.26
C ALA A 108 -5.45 -1.45 -0.04
N VAL A 109 -4.83 -1.82 -1.17
CA VAL A 109 -5.50 -1.93 -2.47
C VAL A 109 -6.56 -3.02 -2.44
N ARG A 110 -6.25 -4.20 -1.89
CA ARG A 110 -7.23 -5.28 -1.76
C ARG A 110 -8.40 -4.89 -0.88
N HIS A 111 -8.15 -4.18 0.22
CA HIS A 111 -9.23 -3.65 1.06
C HIS A 111 -10.13 -2.68 0.28
N GLY A 112 -9.55 -1.80 -0.53
CA GLY A 112 -10.31 -0.93 -1.42
C GLY A 112 -11.16 -1.70 -2.43
N PHE A 113 -10.59 -2.75 -3.05
CA PHE A 113 -11.32 -3.63 -3.96
C PHE A 113 -12.52 -4.30 -3.28
N ASP A 114 -12.31 -4.89 -2.10
CA ASP A 114 -13.37 -5.54 -1.33
C ASP A 114 -14.46 -4.54 -0.89
N ALA A 115 -14.10 -3.27 -0.71
CA ALA A 115 -15.04 -2.17 -0.43
C ALA A 115 -15.75 -1.62 -1.69
N GLY A 116 -15.52 -2.20 -2.88
CA GLY A 116 -16.15 -1.79 -4.13
C GLY A 116 -15.53 -0.54 -4.76
N CYS A 117 -14.30 -0.19 -4.39
CA CYS A 117 -13.60 0.91 -5.04
C CYS A 117 -13.14 0.49 -6.44
N THR A 118 -13.30 1.38 -7.41
CA THR A 118 -12.76 1.20 -8.77
C THR A 118 -11.41 1.87 -8.95
N ARG A 119 -11.18 2.96 -8.21
CA ARG A 119 -10.00 3.82 -8.35
C ARG A 119 -9.26 3.98 -7.03
N ALA A 120 -7.93 3.88 -7.10
CA ALA A 120 -7.02 4.28 -6.03
C ALA A 120 -6.38 5.64 -6.34
N GLN A 121 -6.21 6.47 -5.32
CA GLN A 121 -5.58 7.79 -5.42
C GLN A 121 -4.51 7.93 -4.36
N LEU A 122 -3.39 8.57 -4.72
CA LEU A 122 -2.34 8.96 -3.78
C LEU A 122 -1.72 10.30 -4.19
N LEU A 123 -1.03 10.93 -3.23
CA LEU A 123 -0.19 12.09 -3.49
C LEU A 123 1.28 11.72 -3.30
N ALA A 124 2.08 11.84 -4.35
CA ALA A 124 3.53 11.79 -4.26
C ALA A 124 4.05 13.15 -3.77
N ILE A 125 4.21 13.30 -2.46
CA ILE A 125 4.62 14.56 -1.81
C ILE A 125 5.96 15.04 -2.37
N HIS A 126 6.06 16.36 -2.59
CA HIS A 126 7.25 17.03 -3.12
C HIS A 126 8.13 17.60 -2.00
N ASP A 127 8.74 16.73 -1.18
CA ASP A 127 9.68 17.17 -0.13
C ASP A 127 11.00 17.67 -0.72
N THR A 128 11.64 16.84 -1.56
CA THR A 128 12.87 17.20 -2.29
C THR A 128 12.79 16.71 -3.74
N PRO A 129 13.38 17.41 -4.72
CA PRO A 129 13.25 17.03 -6.14
C PRO A 129 13.74 15.61 -6.44
N ARG A 130 14.84 15.16 -5.80
CA ARG A 130 15.38 13.81 -6.00
C ARG A 130 14.49 12.73 -5.42
N TYR A 131 13.90 12.96 -4.25
CA TYR A 131 13.02 11.98 -3.59
C TYR A 131 11.67 11.91 -4.30
N HIS A 132 11.08 13.06 -4.61
CA HIS A 132 9.84 13.18 -5.37
C HIS A 132 9.92 12.42 -6.70
N ARG A 133 10.98 12.64 -7.50
CA ARG A 133 11.19 11.90 -8.76
C ARG A 133 11.28 10.39 -8.58
N LYS A 134 11.86 9.91 -7.46
CA LYS A 134 11.92 8.47 -7.15
C LYS A 134 10.54 7.93 -6.79
N LEU A 135 9.77 8.66 -5.98
CA LEU A 135 8.40 8.28 -5.61
C LEU A 135 7.50 8.19 -6.84
N VAL A 136 7.49 9.22 -7.70
CA VAL A 136 6.68 9.22 -8.93
C VAL A 136 7.05 8.02 -9.80
N LYS A 137 8.34 7.77 -10.05
CA LYS A 137 8.79 6.58 -10.82
C LYS A 137 8.36 5.26 -10.19
N PHE A 138 8.42 5.17 -8.87
CA PHE A 138 8.03 3.97 -8.13
C PHE A 138 6.52 3.70 -8.28
N TYR A 139 5.68 4.70 -8.04
CA TYR A 139 4.23 4.56 -8.19
C TYR A 139 3.81 4.35 -9.65
N THR A 140 4.47 4.98 -10.61
CA THR A 140 4.24 4.71 -12.04
C THR A 140 4.53 3.26 -12.40
N ARG A 141 5.61 2.67 -11.88
CA ARG A 141 5.90 1.26 -12.11
C ARG A 141 4.86 0.32 -11.51
N MET A 142 4.19 0.73 -10.43
CA MET A 142 3.10 -0.03 -9.84
C MET A 142 1.75 0.16 -10.55
N GLY A 143 1.67 1.02 -11.58
CA GLY A 143 0.45 1.23 -12.36
C GLY A 143 -0.26 2.56 -12.12
N PHE A 144 0.26 3.43 -11.25
CA PHE A 144 -0.31 4.77 -11.03
C PHE A 144 0.06 5.74 -12.16
N LYS A 145 -0.94 6.49 -12.63
CA LYS A 145 -0.78 7.51 -13.67
C LYS A 145 -0.79 8.90 -13.04
N VAL A 146 0.09 9.77 -13.49
CA VAL A 146 0.11 11.18 -13.08
C VAL A 146 -1.16 11.85 -13.61
N VAL A 147 -1.96 12.42 -12.71
CA VAL A 147 -3.21 13.12 -13.07
C VAL A 147 -3.03 14.62 -13.01
N HIS A 148 -2.40 15.12 -11.95
CA HIS A 148 -2.31 16.54 -11.69
C HIS A 148 -1.11 16.87 -10.81
N GLU A 149 -0.40 17.96 -11.11
CA GLU A 149 0.61 18.51 -10.22
C GLU A 149 -0.06 19.52 -9.27
N VAL A 150 -0.04 19.20 -7.98
CA VAL A 150 -0.58 20.05 -6.91
C VAL A 150 0.49 21.05 -6.50
N ASP A 151 0.47 22.22 -7.12
CA ASP A 151 1.44 23.31 -6.90
C ASP A 151 0.88 24.47 -6.05
N GLY A 152 -0.42 24.46 -5.75
CA GLY A 152 -1.10 25.48 -4.98
C GLY A 152 -1.55 26.71 -5.77
N SER A 153 -1.53 26.64 -7.11
CA SER A 153 -1.92 27.75 -7.98
C SER A 153 -3.43 27.86 -8.20
N SER A 154 -4.19 26.78 -7.99
CA SER A 154 -5.64 26.74 -8.16
C SER A 154 -6.40 26.44 -6.86
N LEU A 155 -7.70 26.79 -6.81
CA LEU A 155 -8.61 26.40 -5.72
C LEU A 155 -8.69 24.88 -5.53
N GLY A 156 -8.54 24.12 -6.63
CA GLY A 156 -8.44 22.66 -6.59
C GLY A 156 -7.18 22.18 -5.86
N ASP A 157 -6.07 22.89 -6.04
CA ASP A 157 -4.81 22.57 -5.35
C ASP A 157 -4.90 22.86 -3.85
N LEU A 158 -5.60 23.91 -3.45
CA LEU A 158 -5.85 24.19 -2.04
C LEU A 158 -6.67 23.07 -1.38
N ALA A 159 -7.69 22.55 -2.07
CA ALA A 159 -8.45 21.39 -1.59
C ALA A 159 -7.58 20.13 -1.51
N HIS A 160 -6.72 19.88 -2.52
CA HIS A 160 -5.77 18.78 -2.50
C HIS A 160 -4.72 18.93 -1.38
N MET A 161 -4.22 20.14 -1.15
CA MET A 161 -3.30 20.44 -0.04
C MET A 161 -3.96 20.29 1.32
N LEU A 162 -5.25 20.60 1.47
CA LEU A 162 -6.01 20.35 2.70
C LEU A 162 -6.19 18.85 2.96
N VAL A 163 -6.42 18.07 1.91
CA VAL A 163 -6.68 16.62 2.03
C VAL A 163 -5.42 15.82 2.31
N TRP A 164 -4.29 16.18 1.69
CA TRP A 164 -3.02 15.43 1.81
C TRP A 164 -1.91 16.20 2.56
N GLY A 165 -2.16 17.44 2.97
CA GLY A 165 -1.25 18.24 3.80
C GLY A 165 -0.04 18.87 3.07
N GLY A 166 0.02 18.86 1.74
CA GLY A 166 1.18 19.41 1.02
C GLY A 166 1.06 19.44 -0.51
N ARG A 167 2.12 19.98 -1.13
CA ARG A 167 2.32 19.99 -2.60
C ARG A 167 2.90 18.66 -3.07
N GLY A 168 2.56 18.24 -4.27
CA GLY A 168 3.00 16.96 -4.80
C GLY A 168 2.34 16.60 -6.12
N THR A 169 2.60 15.40 -6.60
CA THR A 169 1.95 14.90 -7.82
C THR A 169 0.83 13.96 -7.43
N ARG A 170 -0.41 14.33 -7.76
CA ARG A 170 -1.56 13.45 -7.59
C ARG A 170 -1.49 12.36 -8.66
N MET A 171 -1.65 11.12 -8.22
CA MET A 171 -1.65 9.96 -9.09
C MET A 171 -2.87 9.09 -8.83
N ASP A 172 -3.48 8.59 -9.90
CA ASP A 172 -4.64 7.70 -9.84
C ASP A 172 -4.31 6.36 -10.53
N ALA A 173 -4.93 5.27 -10.08
CA ALA A 173 -4.81 3.95 -10.68
C ALA A 173 -6.16 3.22 -10.64
N ASP A 174 -6.37 2.30 -11.59
CA ASP A 174 -7.46 1.33 -11.52
C ASP A 174 -7.10 0.21 -10.54
N ILE A 175 -7.99 -0.10 -9.61
CA ILE A 175 -7.71 -1.07 -8.53
C ILE A 175 -7.56 -2.49 -9.07
N GLN A 176 -8.28 -2.86 -10.13
CA GLN A 176 -8.14 -4.19 -10.72
C GLN A 176 -6.78 -4.33 -11.40
N ASP A 177 -6.33 -3.30 -12.12
CA ASP A 177 -5.01 -3.30 -12.72
C ASP A 177 -3.89 -3.40 -11.67
N LEU A 178 -4.04 -2.72 -10.51
CA LEU A 178 -3.11 -2.82 -9.39
C LEU A 178 -3.01 -4.24 -8.80
N LEU A 179 -4.12 -4.99 -8.80
CA LEU A 179 -4.15 -6.37 -8.28
C LEU A 179 -3.78 -7.42 -9.33
N ALA A 180 -4.00 -7.15 -10.62
CA ALA A 180 -3.73 -8.07 -11.71
C ALA A 180 -2.24 -8.19 -12.07
N ASN A 181 -1.40 -7.27 -11.58
CA ASN A 181 0.05 -7.20 -11.86
C ASN A 181 0.38 -7.43 -13.35
N LYS A 182 -0.21 -6.59 -14.21
CA LYS A 182 0.10 -6.54 -15.64
C LYS A 182 1.37 -5.73 -15.92
#